data_AF-D8MM55-F1
#
_entry.id   AF-D8MM55-F1
#
_cell.length_a   1.000
_cell.length_b   1.000
_cell.length_c   1.000
_cell.angle_alpha   90.00
_cell.angle_beta   90.00
_cell.angle_gamma   90.00
#
_symmetry.space_group_name_H-M   'P 1'
#
loop_
_entity.id
_entity.type
_entity.pdbx_description
1 polymer ?
#
loop_
_entity_poly.entity_id
_entity_poly.type
_entity_poly.pdbx_seq_one_letter_code
_entity_poly.pdbx_strand_id
1 'polypeptide(L)'
;MSHRNECDIDALLQNSWLQVISLRHGPKIKEGEGQLLWQRCVSEVEKVQQALKDAGYDTQQSKDVLYAQCSLIDEVVKGRGAQDDAYVQWLHLPLQGHFLGTVDAGDLLCDRMREVLREPAPEGVVITCFQRVMLLGFLGGYRSLNDPEREKLVQALNAQVPPFTGPLAQAVLAESKAGFSSSGWLSSWPLRIGFSVLLLVAVWWALNHWLSSLVCSLLPGAVK
;
A
#
# COMPACT_ATOMS: atom_id res chain seq x y z
N MET A 1 -31.28 -7.05 -27.34
CA MET A 1 -30.48 -7.03 -26.10
C MET A 1 -29.29 -7.92 -26.36
N SER A 2 -28.08 -7.38 -26.45
CA SER A 2 -26.88 -8.18 -26.72
C SER A 2 -26.63 -9.09 -25.52
N HIS A 3 -26.52 -10.40 -25.73
CA HIS A 3 -26.10 -11.32 -24.67
C HIS A 3 -24.65 -10.96 -24.29
N ARG A 4 -24.48 -10.44 -23.07
CA ARG A 4 -23.18 -10.16 -22.48
C ARG A 4 -22.66 -11.47 -21.88
N ASN A 5 -21.41 -11.83 -22.16
CA ASN A 5 -20.79 -12.95 -21.44
C ASN A 5 -20.38 -12.44 -20.06
N GLU A 6 -20.87 -13.10 -19.02
CA GLU A 6 -20.52 -12.76 -17.63
C GLU A 6 -19.02 -12.98 -17.42
N CYS A 7 -18.27 -11.90 -17.19
CA CYS A 7 -16.83 -11.97 -16.99
C CYS A 7 -16.53 -12.24 -15.52
N ASP A 8 -15.76 -13.29 -15.25
CA ASP A 8 -15.17 -13.51 -13.94
C ASP A 8 -14.04 -12.48 -13.73
N ILE A 9 -14.34 -11.45 -12.94
CA ILE A 9 -13.41 -10.36 -12.65
C ILE A 9 -12.20 -10.81 -11.83
N ASP A 10 -12.36 -11.85 -11.00
CA ASP A 10 -11.26 -12.39 -10.19
C ASP A 10 -10.27 -13.14 -11.07
N ALA A 11 -10.77 -13.92 -12.03
CA ALA A 11 -9.94 -14.57 -13.05
C ALA A 11 -9.27 -13.53 -13.96
N LEU A 12 -10.02 -12.51 -14.41
CA LEU A 12 -9.50 -11.49 -15.32
C LEU A 12 -8.38 -10.65 -14.68
N LEU A 13 -8.52 -10.27 -13.41
CA LEU A 13 -7.54 -9.44 -12.70
C LEU A 13 -6.53 -10.25 -11.87
N GLN A 14 -6.52 -11.58 -11.97
CA GLN A 14 -5.68 -12.47 -11.16
C GLN A 14 -4.20 -12.04 -11.14
N ASN A 15 -3.62 -11.77 -12.32
CA ASN A 15 -2.22 -11.33 -12.42
C ASN A 15 -1.98 -9.99 -11.71
N SER A 16 -2.95 -9.07 -11.79
CA SER A 16 -2.86 -7.77 -11.12
C SER A 16 -2.96 -7.93 -9.60
N TRP A 17 -3.87 -8.78 -9.11
CA TRP A 17 -3.99 -9.11 -7.70
C TRP A 17 -2.71 -9.75 -7.15
N LEU A 18 -2.15 -10.73 -7.85
CA LEU A 18 -0.88 -11.37 -7.47
C LEU A 18 0.29 -10.38 -7.48
N GLN A 19 0.31 -9.46 -8.45
CA GLN A 19 1.32 -8.41 -8.51
C GLN A 19 1.22 -7.46 -7.31
N VAL A 20 0.01 -7.04 -6.94
CA VAL A 20 -0.23 -6.21 -5.75
C VAL A 20 0.19 -6.93 -4.48
N ILE A 21 -0.20 -8.21 -4.33
CA ILE A 21 0.19 -9.03 -3.18
C ILE A 21 1.71 -9.13 -3.10
N SER A 22 2.40 -9.41 -4.22
CA SER A 22 3.86 -9.46 -4.28
C SER A 22 4.49 -8.13 -3.84
N LEU A 23 4.01 -7.00 -4.38
CA LEU A 23 4.53 -5.68 -4.03
C LEU A 23 4.34 -5.32 -2.56
N ARG A 24 3.21 -5.71 -1.95
CA ARG A 24 2.96 -5.50 -0.51
C ARG A 24 3.90 -6.29 0.40
N HIS A 25 4.47 -7.39 -0.08
CA HIS A 25 5.54 -8.11 0.64
C HIS A 25 6.90 -7.39 0.60
N GLY A 26 7.00 -6.25 -0.10
CA GLY A 26 8.17 -5.38 -0.09
C GLY A 26 9.41 -5.93 -0.82
N PRO A 27 9.31 -6.48 -2.05
CA PRO A 27 10.48 -6.90 -2.81
C PRO A 27 11.36 -5.68 -3.12
N LYS A 28 12.69 -5.85 -3.06
CA LYS A 28 13.61 -4.82 -3.58
C LYS A 28 13.65 -4.93 -5.10
N ILE A 29 13.37 -3.82 -5.79
CA ILE A 29 13.42 -3.75 -7.25
C ILE A 29 14.73 -3.08 -7.64
N LYS A 30 15.57 -3.80 -8.38
CA LYS A 30 16.90 -3.32 -8.77
C LYS A 30 16.81 -2.35 -9.95
N GLU A 31 17.92 -1.67 -10.21
CA GLU A 31 18.07 -0.77 -11.37
C GLU A 31 17.67 -1.47 -12.67
N GLY A 32 16.79 -0.83 -13.45
CA GLY A 32 16.22 -1.35 -14.69
C GLY A 32 15.02 -2.29 -14.52
N GLU A 33 14.80 -2.88 -13.33
CA GLU A 33 13.65 -3.76 -13.09
C GLU A 33 12.34 -2.97 -12.89
N GLY A 34 12.41 -1.70 -12.50
CA GLY A 34 11.27 -0.81 -12.31
C GLY A 34 10.53 -0.52 -13.62
N GLN A 35 11.27 -0.22 -14.69
CA GLN A 35 10.70 -0.05 -16.03
C GLN A 35 10.07 -1.34 -16.55
N LEU A 36 10.71 -2.50 -16.34
CA LEU A 36 10.16 -3.80 -16.74
C LEU A 36 8.86 -4.12 -15.98
N LEU A 37 8.83 -3.85 -14.69
CA LEU A 37 7.63 -3.97 -13.87
C LEU A 37 6.51 -3.07 -14.41
N TRP A 38 6.81 -1.81 -14.73
CA TRP A 38 5.86 -0.86 -15.29
C TRP A 38 5.27 -1.31 -16.61
N GLN A 39 6.11 -1.73 -17.56
CA GLN A 39 5.66 -2.24 -18.86
C GLN A 39 4.77 -3.47 -18.72
N ARG A 40 5.09 -4.36 -17.79
CA ARG A 40 4.23 -5.51 -17.49
C ARG A 40 2.88 -5.07 -16.95
N CYS A 41 2.84 -4.13 -15.99
CA CYS A 41 1.57 -3.61 -15.47
C CYS A 41 0.73 -2.94 -16.58
N VAL A 42 1.35 -2.15 -17.47
CA VAL A 42 0.67 -1.56 -18.64
C VAL A 42 0.06 -2.65 -19.53
N SER A 43 0.84 -3.66 -19.90
CA SER A 43 0.34 -4.76 -20.73
C SER A 43 -0.81 -5.51 -20.08
N GLU A 44 -0.78 -5.73 -18.76
CA GLU A 44 -1.89 -6.35 -18.05
C GLU A 44 -3.15 -5.46 -18.02
N VAL A 45 -3.00 -4.15 -17.83
CA VAL A 45 -4.14 -3.20 -17.91
C VAL A 45 -4.76 -3.21 -19.31
N GLU A 46 -3.95 -3.16 -20.38
CA GLU A 46 -4.44 -3.20 -21.76
C GLU A 46 -5.20 -4.50 -22.06
N LYS A 47 -4.68 -5.66 -21.62
CA LYS A 47 -5.36 -6.94 -21.78
C LYS A 47 -6.71 -6.97 -21.06
N VAL A 48 -6.77 -6.45 -19.84
CA VAL A 48 -8.02 -6.37 -19.07
C VAL A 48 -9.04 -5.49 -19.78
N GLN A 49 -8.63 -4.30 -20.24
CA GLN A 49 -9.53 -3.38 -20.95
C GLN A 49 -10.04 -3.97 -22.27
N GLN A 50 -9.18 -4.67 -23.02
CA GLN A 50 -9.58 -5.34 -24.24
C GLN A 50 -10.57 -6.49 -23.95
N ALA A 51 -10.31 -7.30 -22.92
CA ALA A 51 -11.21 -8.39 -22.54
C ALA A 51 -12.59 -7.89 -22.08
N LEU A 52 -12.66 -6.80 -21.31
CA LEU A 52 -13.94 -6.18 -20.92
C LEU A 52 -14.71 -5.67 -22.14
N LYS A 53 -14.02 -5.03 -23.08
CA LYS A 53 -14.63 -4.58 -24.33
C LYS A 53 -15.17 -5.75 -25.16
N ASP A 54 -14.39 -6.82 -25.30
CA ASP A 54 -14.77 -8.02 -26.06
C ASP A 54 -15.93 -8.77 -25.41
N ALA A 55 -16.03 -8.73 -24.08
CA ALA A 55 -17.17 -9.27 -23.33
C ALA A 55 -18.42 -8.37 -23.40
N GLY A 56 -18.32 -7.16 -23.94
CA GLY A 56 -19.44 -6.24 -24.15
C GLY A 56 -19.77 -5.34 -22.96
N TYR A 57 -18.81 -5.10 -22.06
CA TYR A 57 -18.95 -4.06 -21.03
C TYR A 57 -18.88 -2.67 -21.66
N ASP A 58 -19.65 -1.74 -21.10
CA ASP A 58 -19.69 -0.37 -21.61
C ASP A 58 -18.42 0.41 -21.23
N THR A 59 -18.30 1.61 -21.81
CA THR A 59 -17.16 2.50 -21.58
C THR A 59 -17.00 2.90 -20.12
N GLN A 60 -18.10 3.12 -19.39
CA GLN A 60 -18.04 3.57 -18.00
C GLN A 60 -17.62 2.42 -17.09
N GLN A 61 -18.16 1.22 -17.27
CA GLN A 61 -17.82 0.02 -16.53
C GLN A 61 -16.35 -0.36 -16.74
N SER A 62 -15.89 -0.32 -17.99
CA SER A 62 -14.48 -0.58 -18.32
C SER A 62 -13.56 0.46 -17.68
N LYS A 63 -13.97 1.74 -17.70
CA LYS A 63 -13.26 2.84 -17.05
C LYS A 63 -13.24 2.70 -15.53
N ASP A 64 -14.31 2.25 -14.89
CA ASP A 64 -14.35 2.02 -13.45
C ASP A 64 -13.35 0.93 -13.03
N VAL A 65 -13.26 -0.16 -13.79
CA VAL A 65 -12.24 -1.21 -13.57
C VAL A 65 -10.82 -0.66 -13.82
N LEU A 66 -10.63 0.17 -14.86
CA LEU A 66 -9.34 0.81 -15.15
C LEU A 66 -8.88 1.70 -13.99
N TYR A 67 -9.78 2.54 -13.46
CA TYR A 67 -9.51 3.38 -12.29
C TYR A 67 -9.11 2.53 -11.08
N ALA A 68 -9.89 1.48 -10.79
CA ALA A 68 -9.64 0.58 -9.68
C ALA A 68 -8.25 -0.09 -9.76
N GLN A 69 -7.91 -0.64 -10.92
CA GLN A 69 -6.65 -1.35 -11.15
C GLN A 69 -5.44 -0.41 -11.06
N CYS A 70 -5.49 0.73 -11.77
CA CYS A 70 -4.40 1.71 -11.77
C CYS A 70 -4.17 2.31 -10.38
N SER A 71 -5.22 2.78 -9.72
CA SER A 71 -5.10 3.40 -8.39
C SER A 71 -4.53 2.44 -7.36
N LEU A 72 -4.95 1.17 -7.37
CA LEU A 72 -4.41 0.18 -6.45
C LEU A 72 -2.92 -0.08 -6.68
N ILE A 73 -2.52 -0.35 -7.94
CA ILE A 73 -1.12 -0.65 -8.24
C ILE A 73 -0.23 0.55 -7.93
N ASP A 74 -0.66 1.76 -8.31
CA ASP A 74 0.09 2.98 -8.09
C ASP A 74 0.27 3.28 -6.59
N GLU A 75 -0.79 3.14 -5.80
CA GLU A 75 -0.72 3.29 -4.34
C GLU A 75 0.24 2.25 -3.74
N VAL A 76 0.11 0.99 -4.16
CA VAL A 76 0.92 -0.10 -3.62
C VAL A 76 2.40 0.10 -3.94
N VAL A 77 2.77 0.46 -5.17
CA VAL A 77 4.18 0.69 -5.55
C VAL A 77 4.78 1.85 -4.76
N LYS A 78 4.06 2.97 -4.66
CA LYS A 78 4.52 4.17 -3.93
C LYS A 78 4.52 3.97 -2.41
N GLY A 79 3.63 3.13 -1.89
CA GLY A 79 3.40 2.88 -0.47
C GLY A 79 4.29 1.82 0.18
N ARG A 80 5.23 1.19 -0.55
CA ARG A 80 6.07 0.09 -0.01
C ARG A 80 7.12 0.55 1.01
N GLY A 81 7.37 1.85 1.10
CA GLY A 81 8.43 2.41 1.95
C GLY A 81 9.86 2.20 1.42
N ALA A 82 10.01 1.78 0.16
CA ALA A 82 11.29 1.67 -0.54
C ALA A 82 11.39 2.75 -1.63
N GLN A 83 12.52 3.46 -1.67
CA GLN A 83 12.86 4.40 -2.74
C GLN A 83 13.79 3.73 -3.75
N ASP A 84 13.34 2.63 -4.34
CA ASP A 84 14.08 1.83 -5.31
C ASP A 84 13.67 2.18 -6.75
N ASP A 85 14.14 1.40 -7.73
CA ASP A 85 13.94 1.69 -9.16
C ASP A 85 12.45 1.77 -9.54
N ALA A 86 11.61 0.92 -8.95
CA ALA A 86 10.15 0.97 -9.17
C ALA A 86 9.53 2.24 -8.61
N TYR A 87 9.97 2.71 -7.44
CA TYR A 87 9.47 3.97 -6.88
C TYR A 87 9.79 5.15 -7.79
N VAL A 88 11.04 5.24 -8.28
CA VAL A 88 11.47 6.30 -9.21
C VAL A 88 10.66 6.23 -10.51
N GLN A 89 10.48 5.04 -11.08
CA GLN A 89 9.67 4.84 -12.27
C GLN A 89 8.22 5.36 -12.09
N TRP A 90 7.60 5.04 -10.94
CA TRP A 90 6.23 5.47 -10.64
C TRP A 90 6.10 6.95 -10.27
N LEU A 91 7.17 7.61 -9.83
CA LEU A 91 7.18 9.07 -9.68
C LEU A 91 7.16 9.77 -11.03
N HIS A 92 7.85 9.23 -12.02
CA HIS A 92 7.90 9.83 -13.36
C HIS A 92 6.60 9.62 -14.14
N LEU A 93 6.08 8.39 -14.15
CA LEU A 93 4.87 8.06 -14.90
C LEU A 93 4.07 6.95 -14.20
N PRO A 94 3.16 7.28 -13.28
CA PRO A 94 2.26 6.28 -12.68
C PRO A 94 1.23 5.80 -13.72
N LEU A 95 0.59 4.65 -13.48
CA LEU A 95 -0.39 4.08 -14.42
C LEU A 95 -1.61 5.00 -14.60
N GLN A 96 -2.08 5.64 -13.53
CA GLN A 96 -3.13 6.66 -13.60
C GLN A 96 -2.73 7.83 -14.52
N GLY A 97 -1.46 8.24 -14.50
CA GLY A 97 -0.95 9.30 -15.38
C GLY A 97 -0.93 8.85 -16.83
N HIS A 98 -0.54 7.61 -17.08
CA HIS A 98 -0.47 7.02 -18.42
C HIS A 98 -1.86 6.80 -19.04
N PHE A 99 -2.79 6.17 -18.32
CA PHE A 99 -4.08 5.76 -18.87
C PHE A 99 -5.20 6.79 -18.68
N LEU A 100 -5.18 7.55 -17.58
CA LEU A 100 -6.29 8.42 -17.19
C LEU A 100 -5.95 9.90 -17.33
N GLY A 101 -4.68 10.24 -17.58
CA GLY A 101 -4.21 11.63 -17.67
C GLY A 101 -4.38 12.41 -16.37
N THR A 102 -4.46 11.73 -15.23
CA THR A 102 -4.60 12.34 -13.90
C THR A 102 -3.65 11.69 -12.90
N VAL A 103 -3.31 12.41 -11.83
CA VAL A 103 -2.55 11.90 -10.68
C VAL A 103 -3.41 11.70 -9.43
N ASP A 104 -4.69 12.06 -9.50
CA ASP A 104 -5.64 12.07 -8.37
C ASP A 104 -6.64 10.91 -8.42
N ALA A 105 -6.37 9.85 -9.21
CA ALA A 105 -7.31 8.75 -9.39
C ALA A 105 -7.54 7.97 -8.08
N GLY A 106 -6.61 8.05 -7.12
CA GLY A 106 -6.75 7.43 -5.81
C GLY A 106 -7.87 8.02 -4.97
N ASP A 107 -7.93 9.35 -4.85
CA ASP A 107 -8.95 10.04 -4.05
C ASP A 107 -10.34 9.92 -4.70
N LEU A 108 -10.38 10.05 -6.03
CA LEU A 108 -11.62 9.96 -6.81
C LEU A 108 -12.24 8.56 -6.81
N LEU A 109 -11.43 7.50 -6.62
CA LEU A 109 -11.94 6.13 -6.66
C LEU A 109 -12.91 5.82 -5.51
N CYS A 110 -12.62 6.28 -4.29
CA CYS A 110 -13.53 6.06 -3.16
C CYS A 110 -14.86 6.80 -3.34
N ASP A 111 -14.83 7.99 -3.93
CA ASP A 111 -16.04 8.73 -4.26
C ASP A 111 -16.85 8.00 -5.34
N ARG A 112 -16.17 7.53 -6.40
CA ARG A 112 -16.79 6.74 -7.46
C ARG A 112 -17.43 5.45 -6.92
N MET A 113 -16.76 4.74 -6.00
CA MET A 113 -17.33 3.56 -5.33
C MET A 113 -18.67 3.90 -4.65
N ARG A 114 -18.75 5.05 -3.95
CA ARG A 114 -19.99 5.50 -3.29
C ARG A 114 -21.07 5.89 -4.28
N GLU A 115 -20.71 6.45 -5.43
CA GLU A 115 -21.66 6.76 -6.51
C GLU A 115 -22.27 5.48 -7.07
N VAL A 116 -21.44 4.52 -7.47
CA VAL A 116 -21.90 3.24 -8.04
C VAL A 116 -22.79 2.49 -7.05
N LEU A 117 -22.44 2.48 -5.76
CA LEU A 117 -23.28 1.85 -4.72
C LEU A 117 -24.68 2.48 -4.57
N ARG A 118 -24.89 3.72 -5.04
CA ARG A 118 -26.21 4.40 -5.02
C ARG A 118 -27.00 4.17 -6.31
N GLU A 119 -26.39 3.60 -7.35
CA GLU A 119 -27.09 3.27 -8.58
C GLU A 119 -28.15 2.18 -8.29
N PRO A 120 -29.33 2.22 -8.94
CA PRO A 120 -30.42 1.29 -8.64
C PRO A 120 -30.10 -0.17 -9.03
N ALA A 121 -29.17 -0.38 -9.96
CA ALA A 121 -28.73 -1.68 -10.42
C ALA A 121 -27.25 -1.60 -10.87
N PRO A 122 -26.30 -1.55 -9.93
CA PRO A 122 -24.88 -1.44 -10.26
C PRO A 122 -24.37 -2.72 -10.91
N GLU A 123 -23.40 -2.59 -11.81
CA GLU A 123 -22.81 -3.73 -12.51
C GLU A 123 -21.99 -4.60 -11.57
N GLY A 124 -22.33 -5.89 -11.49
CA GLY A 124 -21.73 -6.82 -10.53
C GLY A 124 -20.20 -6.96 -10.67
N VAL A 125 -19.67 -6.89 -11.90
CA VAL A 125 -18.23 -6.92 -12.16
C VAL A 125 -17.52 -5.70 -11.57
N VAL A 126 -18.11 -4.52 -11.68
CA VAL A 126 -17.52 -3.27 -11.16
C VAL A 126 -17.53 -3.30 -9.63
N ILE A 127 -18.67 -3.67 -9.03
CA ILE A 127 -18.81 -3.78 -7.57
C ILE A 127 -17.83 -4.81 -7.00
N THR A 128 -17.69 -5.96 -7.66
CA THR A 128 -16.73 -6.99 -7.25
C THR A 128 -15.30 -6.48 -7.38
N CYS A 129 -14.92 -5.82 -8.49
CA CYS A 129 -13.61 -5.21 -8.66
C CYS A 129 -13.29 -4.22 -7.52
N PHE A 130 -14.20 -3.29 -7.22
CA PHE A 130 -14.06 -2.33 -6.13
C PHE A 130 -13.89 -3.01 -4.77
N GLN A 131 -14.68 -4.03 -4.49
CA GLN A 131 -14.55 -4.81 -3.28
C GLN A 131 -13.17 -5.46 -3.17
N ARG A 132 -12.64 -6.04 -4.26
CA ARG A 132 -11.30 -6.68 -4.26
C ARG A 132 -10.19 -5.66 -4.05
N VAL A 133 -10.29 -4.47 -4.63
CA VAL A 133 -9.35 -3.36 -4.38
C VAL A 133 -9.32 -3.00 -2.89
N MET A 134 -10.49 -2.89 -2.25
CA MET A 134 -10.58 -2.59 -0.83
C MET A 134 -10.06 -3.74 0.06
N LEU A 135 -10.33 -4.99 -0.32
CA LEU A 135 -9.82 -6.20 0.33
C LEU A 135 -8.29 -6.27 0.26
N LEU A 136 -7.71 -5.87 -0.88
CA LEU A 136 -6.28 -5.77 -1.08
C LEU A 136 -5.66 -4.54 -0.42
N GLY A 137 -6.36 -3.88 0.50
CA GLY A 137 -5.80 -2.86 1.39
C GLY A 137 -5.63 -1.49 0.75
N PHE A 138 -6.39 -1.17 -0.30
CA PHE A 138 -6.44 0.19 -0.82
C PHE A 138 -6.84 1.19 0.27
N LEU A 139 -6.11 2.29 0.37
CA LEU A 139 -6.34 3.37 1.32
C LEU A 139 -7.03 4.57 0.67
N GLY A 140 -6.64 4.95 -0.55
CA GLY A 140 -7.07 6.21 -1.15
C GLY A 140 -6.84 7.38 -0.19
N GLY A 141 -7.89 8.18 0.04
CA GLY A 141 -7.87 9.33 0.97
C GLY A 141 -8.07 9.00 2.46
N TYR A 142 -8.15 7.73 2.86
CA TYR A 142 -8.39 7.35 4.26
C TYR A 142 -7.13 7.39 5.11
N ARG A 143 -7.28 7.63 6.42
CA ARG A 143 -6.13 7.77 7.34
C ARG A 143 -5.43 6.44 7.65
N SER A 144 -6.20 5.35 7.64
CA SER A 144 -5.70 4.00 7.92
C SER A 144 -6.68 2.94 7.42
N LEU A 145 -6.25 1.67 7.44
CA LEU A 145 -7.11 0.53 7.06
C LEU A 145 -8.33 0.37 7.98
N ASN A 146 -8.23 0.81 9.23
CA ASN A 146 -9.28 0.72 10.26
C ASN A 146 -10.04 2.05 10.42
N ASP A 147 -9.95 2.94 9.43
CA ASP A 147 -10.74 4.17 9.43
C ASP A 147 -12.24 3.82 9.39
N PRO A 148 -13.09 4.33 10.32
CA PRO A 148 -14.51 3.97 10.36
C PRO A 148 -15.26 4.27 9.06
N GLU A 149 -14.89 5.32 8.34
CA GLU A 149 -15.51 5.66 7.06
C GLU A 149 -15.05 4.73 5.92
N ARG A 150 -13.85 4.15 6.05
CA ARG A 150 -13.37 3.09 5.16
C ARG A 150 -14.11 1.79 5.44
N GLU A 151 -14.27 1.41 6.70
CA GLU A 151 -14.99 0.20 7.10
C GLU A 151 -16.44 0.21 6.64
N LYS A 152 -17.14 1.36 6.74
CA LYS A 152 -18.50 1.52 6.19
C LYS A 152 -18.55 1.26 4.68
N LEU A 153 -17.59 1.78 3.92
CA LEU A 153 -17.52 1.55 2.47
C LEU A 153 -17.25 0.07 2.15
N VAL A 154 -16.33 -0.57 2.89
CA VAL A 154 -16.05 -2.00 2.76
C VAL A 154 -17.29 -2.84 3.05
N GLN A 155 -18.03 -2.52 4.13
CA GLN A 155 -19.26 -3.23 4.48
C GLN A 155 -20.35 -3.08 3.41
N ALA A 156 -20.50 -1.88 2.85
CA ALA A 156 -21.46 -1.64 1.77
C ALA A 156 -21.13 -2.42 0.50
N LEU A 157 -19.84 -2.50 0.13
CA LEU A 157 -19.37 -3.33 -1.00
C LEU A 157 -19.58 -4.83 -0.71
N ASN A 158 -19.23 -5.30 0.49
CA ASN A 158 -19.39 -6.70 0.88
C ASN A 158 -20.86 -7.16 0.87
N ALA A 159 -21.81 -6.27 1.18
CA ALA A 159 -23.24 -6.60 1.16
C ALA A 159 -23.78 -6.88 -0.26
N GLN A 160 -23.08 -6.43 -1.31
CA GLN A 160 -23.50 -6.61 -2.70
C GLN A 160 -22.71 -7.70 -3.45
N VAL A 161 -21.57 -8.15 -2.91
CA VAL A 161 -20.72 -9.18 -3.55
C VAL A 161 -20.99 -10.53 -2.90
N PRO A 162 -21.28 -11.59 -3.68
CA PRO A 162 -21.41 -12.92 -3.11
C PRO A 162 -20.10 -13.36 -2.44
N PRO A 163 -20.16 -14.12 -1.33
CA PRO A 163 -18.97 -14.71 -0.73
C PRO A 163 -18.17 -15.52 -1.77
N PHE A 164 -16.84 -15.54 -1.64
CA PHE A 164 -15.97 -16.36 -2.49
C PHE A 164 -16.50 -17.80 -2.57
N THR A 165 -16.93 -18.20 -3.76
CA THR A 165 -17.46 -19.54 -3.99
C THR A 165 -16.34 -20.36 -4.62
N GLY A 166 -15.47 -20.93 -3.78
CA GLY A 166 -14.37 -21.77 -4.23
C GLY A 166 -13.80 -22.60 -3.08
N PRO A 167 -13.24 -23.80 -3.33
CA PRO A 167 -12.51 -24.53 -2.30
C PRO A 167 -11.35 -23.66 -1.81
N LEU A 168 -11.22 -23.52 -0.50
CA LEU A 168 -10.01 -23.01 0.18
C LEU A 168 -8.84 -24.01 -0.02
N ALA A 169 -8.43 -24.24 -1.27
CA ALA A 169 -7.30 -25.08 -1.67
C ALA A 169 -7.04 -24.75 -3.16
N GLN A 170 -5.94 -24.14 -3.57
CA GLN A 170 -4.56 -24.36 -3.18
C GLN A 170 -3.99 -23.13 -2.48
N ALA A 171 -3.47 -23.31 -1.27
CA ALA A 171 -2.43 -22.43 -0.79
C ALA A 171 -1.31 -22.47 -1.84
N VAL A 172 -1.18 -21.42 -2.66
CA VAL A 172 0.06 -21.16 -3.37
C VAL A 172 1.06 -20.85 -2.27
N LEU A 173 1.66 -21.91 -1.73
CA LEU A 173 2.85 -21.86 -0.91
C LEU A 173 3.99 -21.48 -1.85
N ALA A 174 3.95 -20.24 -2.32
CA ALA A 174 5.21 -19.54 -2.51
C ALA A 174 5.73 -19.38 -1.08
N GLU A 175 6.73 -20.18 -0.71
CA GLU A 175 7.66 -19.79 0.34
C GLU A 175 8.28 -18.46 -0.10
N SER A 176 7.55 -17.37 0.10
CA SER A 176 8.19 -16.12 0.38
C SER A 176 8.90 -16.38 1.70
N LYS A 177 10.23 -16.27 1.70
CA LYS A 177 10.94 -15.90 2.91
C LYS A 177 10.47 -14.50 3.27
N ALA A 178 9.22 -14.40 3.75
CA ALA A 178 8.66 -13.22 4.33
C ALA A 178 9.42 -13.03 5.63
N GLY A 179 10.43 -12.17 5.56
CA GLY A 179 10.79 -11.34 6.70
C GLY A 179 9.57 -10.48 7.04
N PHE A 180 8.57 -11.08 7.67
CA PHE A 180 7.56 -10.37 8.42
C PHE A 180 8.28 -9.74 9.60
N SER A 181 8.79 -8.52 9.43
CA SER A 181 9.38 -7.75 10.53
C SER A 181 8.75 -6.37 10.66
N SER A 182 7.43 -6.34 10.84
CA SER A 182 6.75 -5.22 11.50
C SER A 182 6.73 -5.45 13.02
N SER A 183 7.92 -5.36 13.65
CA SER A 183 8.05 -5.18 15.12
C SER A 183 9.47 -4.84 15.59
N GLY A 184 10.49 -4.85 14.71
CA GLY A 184 11.90 -4.69 15.11
C GLY A 184 12.47 -3.26 15.11
N TRP A 185 11.84 -2.27 14.47
CA TRP A 185 12.44 -0.92 14.35
C TRP A 185 12.41 -0.14 15.67
N LEU A 186 11.33 -0.27 16.46
CA LEU A 186 11.16 0.49 17.71
C LEU A 186 12.00 -0.04 18.89
N SER A 187 12.68 -1.18 18.76
CA SER A 187 13.46 -1.77 19.86
C SER A 187 14.80 -1.05 20.10
N SER A 188 15.34 -0.33 19.11
CA SER A 188 16.64 0.35 19.22
C SER A 188 16.56 1.83 19.63
N TRP A 189 15.36 2.43 19.56
CA TRP A 189 15.15 3.83 19.93
C TRP A 189 15.34 4.11 21.45
N PRO A 190 14.75 3.34 22.39
CA PRO A 190 14.91 3.62 23.82
C PRO A 190 16.32 3.31 24.34
N LEU A 191 17.02 2.33 23.74
CA LEU A 191 18.40 1.99 24.10
C LEU A 191 19.38 3.11 23.77
N ARG A 192 19.21 3.80 22.64
CA ARG A 192 20.05 4.94 22.24
C ARG A 192 19.87 6.14 23.18
N ILE A 193 18.63 6.42 23.59
CA ILE A 193 18.34 7.47 24.57
C ILE A 193 18.95 7.11 25.93
N GLY A 194 18.76 5.86 26.38
CA GLY A 194 19.34 5.38 27.64
C GLY A 194 20.86 5.53 27.67
N PHE A 195 21.56 5.11 26.61
CA PHE A 195 23.02 5.22 26.51
C PHE A 195 23.49 6.69 26.50
N SER A 196 22.77 7.57 25.80
CA SER A 196 23.09 9.00 25.78
C SER A 196 22.94 9.65 27.15
N VAL A 197 21.89 9.31 27.91
CA VAL A 197 21.69 9.82 29.28
C VAL A 197 22.77 9.28 30.22
N LEU A 198 23.13 7.99 30.11
CA LEU A 198 24.18 7.38 30.92
C LEU A 198 25.55 8.04 30.69
N LEU A 199 25.89 8.34 29.42
CA LEU A 199 27.11 9.07 29.09
C LEU A 199 27.11 10.47 29.69
N LEU A 200 26.00 11.20 29.60
CA LEU A 200 25.89 12.54 30.20
C LEU A 200 26.09 12.51 31.72
N VAL A 201 25.49 11.54 32.41
CA VAL A 201 25.66 11.38 33.88
C VAL A 201 27.10 11.02 34.23
N ALA A 202 27.74 10.11 33.48
CA ALA A 202 29.12 9.72 33.72
C ALA A 202 30.10 10.89 33.52
N VAL A 203 29.93 11.64 32.42
CA VAL A 203 30.73 12.85 32.15
C VAL A 203 30.52 13.91 33.22
N TRP A 204 29.26 14.15 33.61
CA TRP A 204 28.93 15.08 34.69
C TRP A 204 29.61 14.70 36.01
N TRP A 205 29.55 13.43 36.38
CA TRP A 205 30.14 12.92 37.62
C TRP A 205 31.66 13.02 37.64
N ALA A 206 32.31 12.67 36.52
CA ALA A 206 33.76 12.81 36.37
C ALA A 206 34.21 14.28 36.46
N LEU A 207 33.50 15.18 35.77
CA LEU A 207 33.77 16.61 35.87
C LEU A 207 33.60 17.12 37.30
N ASN A 208 32.53 16.73 37.99
CA ASN A 208 32.26 17.15 39.36
C ASN A 208 33.33 16.67 40.35
N HIS A 209 33.78 15.43 40.21
CA HIS A 209 34.87 14.90 41.05
C HIS A 209 36.20 15.57 40.76
N TRP A 210 36.50 15.83 39.49
CA TRP A 210 37.71 16.54 39.11
C TRP A 210 37.68 17.98 39.63
N LEU A 211 36.53 18.66 39.53
CA LEU A 211 36.33 20.01 40.06
C LEU A 211 36.49 20.04 41.58
N SER A 212 35.90 19.08 42.29
CA SER A 212 36.03 18.96 43.75
C SER A 212 37.47 18.70 44.18
N SER A 213 38.21 17.87 43.43
CA SER A 213 39.63 17.60 43.68
C SER A 213 40.48 18.84 43.45
N LEU A 214 40.19 19.61 42.39
CA LEU A 214 40.86 20.88 42.11
C LEU A 214 40.56 21.92 43.19
N VAL A 215 39.30 22.06 43.63
CA VAL A 215 38.89 22.96 44.72
C VAL A 215 39.60 22.60 46.02
N CYS A 216 39.65 21.31 46.40
CA CYS A 216 40.39 20.86 47.58
C CYS A 216 41.91 21.10 47.47
N SER A 217 42.49 20.97 46.27
CA SER A 217 43.93 21.19 46.09
C SER A 217 44.33 22.68 46.07
N LEU A 218 43.43 23.56 45.60
CA LEU A 218 43.70 25.00 45.44
C LEU A 218 43.24 25.85 46.62
N LEU A 219 42.46 25.29 47.57
CA LEU A 219 42.04 25.96 48.80
C LEU A 219 42.25 25.04 50.03
N PRO A 220 43.48 24.89 50.56
CA PRO A 220 43.74 24.08 51.75
C PRO A 220 43.29 24.74 53.07
N GLY A 221 42.42 25.75 53.04
CA GLY A 221 42.22 26.65 54.19
C GLY A 221 40.84 27.28 54.37
N ALA A 222 39.81 26.84 53.66
CA ALA A 222 38.46 27.35 53.87
C ALA A 222 37.46 26.20 53.95
N VAL A 223 37.27 25.68 55.16
CA VAL A 223 36.00 25.33 55.83
C VAL A 223 36.37 24.53 57.09
N LYS A 224 36.26 25.19 58.24
CA LYS A 224 35.78 24.57 59.48
C LYS A 224 34.26 24.70 59.46
#